data_AF-A0A941UCQ5-F1
#
_entry.id   AF-A0A941UCQ5-F1
#
_cell.length_a   1.000
_cell.length_b   1.000
_cell.length_c   1.000
_cell.angle_alpha   90.00
_cell.angle_beta   90.00
_cell.angle_gamma   90.00
#
_symmetry.space_group_name_H-M   'P 1'
#
loop_
_entity.id
_entity.type
_entity.pdbx_description
1 polymer ?
#
loop_
_entity_poly.entity_id
_entity_poly.type
_entity_poly.pdbx_seq_one_letter_code
_entity_poly.pdbx_strand_id
1 'polypeptide(L)'
;MQWYVVCDSARKVFRASFPLWCFFVLAGPAFGNDIAGAHDETLCGRTVFFVTFGIRFPKGPLQRQEWLGNNFSNLLFGGDVGKRGLTVFFAFVFWRTWMLGASIGGYGGGLQFRELSSVLPEFFRRVGGLIFASASLADQIIVMSILAVASGIVLKSQKTALFVLWAGLLVFLPVFFVYVSLITVMPSIAVVPRYVLAIWVVCVLALTTAFERLLRGGPPMRILGMVVMAVTIFYFFSHNRTSWSHTLALSRQKSVEGQFFAVNLRDGDVVRNPVTDFAAIFLLKDYYNLAAKRKAWFLDDVFLCENPIEGRRIWSYSQRDKAMVDVTASMPSIRERYCSTVRNDAPLRVNIEYSRPFVTWAIGPYGSGQYSFIFRDASGRVNVLPSGRYRVLLSEDALFRIRYESTEGWITYSPYFTISPSAPAVTWERPHK
;
A
#
# COMPACT_ATOMS: atom_id res chain seq x y z
N MET A 1 -32.20 -6.55 9.50
CA MET A 1 -31.43 -7.65 10.10
C MET A 1 -30.91 -7.16 11.45
N GLN A 2 -31.32 -7.82 12.55
CA GLN A 2 -30.82 -7.52 13.90
C GLN A 2 -29.71 -8.52 14.22
N TRP A 3 -28.58 -8.03 14.71
CA TRP A 3 -27.51 -8.87 15.26
C TRP A 3 -27.42 -8.62 16.76
N TYR A 4 -27.27 -9.69 17.51
CA TYR A 4 -26.96 -9.68 18.94
C TYR A 4 -25.49 -10.05 19.09
N VAL A 5 -24.72 -9.24 19.82
CA VAL A 5 -23.42 -9.66 20.34
C VAL A 5 -23.68 -10.10 21.78
N VAL A 6 -23.54 -11.39 22.04
CA VAL A 6 -23.60 -11.97 23.38
C VAL A 6 -22.16 -12.11 23.86
N CYS A 7 -21.76 -11.31 24.84
CA CYS A 7 -20.54 -11.55 25.62
C CYS A 7 -20.93 -12.38 26.84
N ASP A 8 -20.34 -13.56 27.00
CA ASP A 8 -20.80 -14.60 27.92
C ASP A 8 -20.50 -14.33 29.42
N SER A 9 -19.84 -13.23 29.76
CA SER A 9 -19.50 -12.92 31.17
C SER A 9 -20.25 -11.72 31.78
N ALA A 10 -21.09 -11.01 31.02
CA ALA A 10 -21.94 -9.97 31.59
C ALA A 10 -23.24 -9.83 30.78
N ARG A 11 -24.37 -10.23 31.38
CA ARG A 11 -25.73 -10.03 30.83
C ARG A 11 -26.05 -8.54 30.67
N LYS A 12 -25.50 -7.88 29.65
CA LYS A 12 -25.91 -6.56 29.18
C LYS A 12 -26.08 -6.59 27.67
N VAL A 13 -27.33 -6.55 27.24
CA VAL A 13 -27.71 -6.42 25.84
C VAL A 13 -27.60 -4.95 25.45
N PHE A 14 -26.62 -4.60 24.63
CA PHE A 14 -26.56 -3.28 24.00
C PHE A 14 -27.40 -3.28 22.72
N ARG A 15 -28.50 -2.51 22.72
CA ARG A 15 -29.25 -2.18 21.51
C ARG A 15 -28.65 -0.91 20.90
N ALA A 16 -28.00 -1.04 19.75
CA ALA A 16 -27.64 0.10 18.92
C ALA A 16 -28.41 0.02 17.60
N SER A 17 -29.23 1.03 17.33
CA SER A 17 -29.94 1.20 16.06
C SER A 17 -29.11 2.12 15.17
N PHE A 18 -28.43 1.56 14.16
CA PHE A 18 -27.77 2.35 13.12
C PHE A 18 -28.62 2.35 11.84
N PRO A 19 -28.74 3.48 11.13
CA PRO A 19 -29.40 3.52 9.82
C PRO A 19 -28.61 2.67 8.81
N LEU A 20 -29.34 1.94 7.94
CA LEU A 20 -28.82 0.94 6.98
C LEU A 20 -27.69 1.45 6.06
N TRP A 21 -27.57 2.77 5.90
CA TRP A 21 -26.65 3.45 5.00
C TRP A 21 -25.21 3.52 5.55
N CYS A 22 -25.01 3.39 6.87
CA CYS A 22 -23.68 3.35 7.48
C CYS A 22 -22.91 2.05 7.18
N PHE A 23 -23.61 0.95 6.85
CA PHE A 23 -22.99 -0.34 6.61
C PHE A 23 -22.30 -0.45 5.25
N PHE A 24 -22.74 0.31 4.24
CA PHE A 24 -22.15 0.26 2.90
C PHE A 24 -20.82 1.05 2.79
N VAL A 25 -20.57 1.98 3.71
CA VAL A 25 -19.36 2.84 3.69
C VAL A 25 -18.14 2.15 4.32
N LEU A 26 -18.32 1.09 5.12
CA LEU A 26 -17.21 0.39 5.79
C LEU A 26 -16.71 -0.85 5.03
N ALA A 27 -17.39 -1.27 3.95
CA ALA A 27 -17.06 -2.46 3.17
C ALA A 27 -16.17 -2.16 1.94
N GLY A 28 -15.20 -1.26 2.08
CA GLY A 28 -14.19 -1.00 1.06
C GLY A 28 -13.00 -1.98 1.15
N PRO A 29 -12.35 -2.35 0.03
CA PRO A 29 -11.20 -3.27 0.00
C PRO A 29 -9.98 -2.80 0.82
N ALA A 30 -9.95 -1.53 1.22
CA ALA A 30 -8.89 -0.94 2.03
C ALA A 30 -8.87 -1.41 3.50
N PHE A 31 -9.93 -2.04 4.00
CA PHE A 31 -10.07 -2.36 5.44
C PHE A 31 -9.93 -3.84 5.81
N GLY A 32 -9.74 -4.73 4.82
CA GLY A 32 -9.69 -6.17 5.07
C GLY A 32 -8.37 -6.70 5.66
N ASN A 33 -7.31 -5.89 5.72
CA ASN A 33 -5.97 -6.40 6.02
C ASN A 33 -5.56 -6.36 7.51
N ASP A 34 -6.25 -5.60 8.36
CA ASP A 34 -5.77 -5.32 9.73
C ASP A 34 -6.65 -5.89 10.88
N ILE A 35 -7.77 -6.56 10.59
CA ILE A 35 -8.72 -6.98 11.65
C ILE A 35 -8.89 -8.51 11.78
N ALA A 36 -8.41 -9.31 10.83
CA ALA A 36 -8.55 -10.76 10.86
C ALA A 36 -7.37 -11.44 11.56
N GLY A 37 -7.24 -11.30 12.88
CA GLY A 37 -6.15 -11.92 13.62
C GLY A 37 -6.10 -11.62 15.11
N ALA A 38 -7.22 -11.79 15.83
CA ALA A 38 -7.21 -11.77 17.28
C ALA A 38 -8.28 -12.76 17.82
N HIS A 39 -7.93 -14.04 17.82
CA HIS A 39 -8.54 -15.03 18.72
C HIS A 39 -7.48 -15.32 19.79
N ASP A 40 -7.36 -14.43 20.77
CA ASP A 40 -6.68 -14.76 22.01
C ASP A 40 -7.25 -13.91 23.16
N GLU A 41 -7.68 -14.58 24.23
CA GLU A 41 -8.49 -14.03 25.34
C GLU A 41 -7.66 -13.26 26.40
N THR A 42 -6.41 -12.89 26.11
CA THR A 42 -5.46 -12.40 27.13
C THR A 42 -5.15 -10.90 27.11
N LEU A 43 -5.80 -10.09 26.27
CA LEU A 43 -5.52 -8.65 26.13
C LEU A 43 -6.41 -7.72 26.96
N CYS A 44 -6.89 -8.17 28.14
CA CYS A 44 -7.58 -7.33 29.10
C CYS A 44 -6.57 -6.68 30.07
N GLY A 45 -5.78 -5.69 29.62
CA GLY A 45 -4.78 -5.11 30.53
C GLY A 45 -3.94 -3.93 30.05
N ARG A 46 -4.25 -3.24 28.94
CA ARG A 46 -3.53 -2.02 28.57
C ARG A 46 -4.48 -0.87 28.26
N THR A 47 -4.45 0.12 29.14
CA THR A 47 -5.16 1.39 29.03
C THR A 47 -4.65 2.17 27.82
N VAL A 48 -5.41 2.15 26.74
CA VAL A 48 -5.26 3.09 25.63
C VAL A 48 -6.01 4.37 26.02
N PHE A 49 -5.29 5.49 26.14
CA PHE A 49 -5.91 6.80 26.31
C PHE A 49 -6.68 7.16 25.02
N PHE A 50 -7.98 6.92 25.02
CA PHE A 50 -8.87 7.56 24.05
C PHE A 50 -9.15 8.98 24.54
N VAL A 51 -8.67 9.98 23.81
CA VAL A 51 -9.17 11.36 23.94
C VAL A 51 -10.57 11.38 23.33
N THR A 52 -11.59 11.11 24.14
CA THR A 52 -12.98 11.31 23.74
C THR A 52 -13.35 12.78 23.91
N PHE A 53 -13.56 13.49 22.80
CA PHE A 53 -14.25 14.78 22.82
C PHE A 53 -15.72 14.53 23.17
N GLY A 54 -16.11 14.84 24.41
CA GLY A 54 -17.49 14.73 24.86
C GLY A 54 -18.36 15.83 24.25
N ILE A 55 -19.11 15.51 23.20
CA ILE A 55 -20.09 16.42 22.62
C ILE A 55 -21.46 16.17 23.27
N ARG A 56 -21.97 17.13 24.05
CA ARG A 56 -23.33 17.09 24.61
C ARG A 56 -24.34 17.48 23.53
N PHE A 57 -25.21 16.56 23.15
CA PHE A 57 -26.32 16.83 22.24
C PHE A 57 -27.54 17.39 22.99
N PRO A 58 -28.28 18.35 22.40
CA PRO A 58 -29.54 18.81 22.96
C PRO A 58 -30.62 17.71 22.93
N LYS A 59 -31.52 17.77 23.92
CA LYS A 59 -32.63 16.83 24.11
C LYS A 59 -33.83 17.25 23.26
N GLY A 60 -33.87 16.81 22.02
CA GLY A 60 -35.04 16.93 21.14
C GLY A 60 -34.66 16.71 19.67
N PRO A 61 -35.41 15.91 18.87
CA PRO A 61 -35.02 15.54 17.52
C PRO A 61 -34.94 16.73 16.55
N LEU A 62 -35.86 17.71 16.66
CA LEU A 62 -35.86 18.94 15.85
C LEU A 62 -34.73 19.89 16.24
N GLN A 63 -34.53 20.14 17.55
CA GLN A 63 -33.39 20.93 18.04
C GLN A 63 -32.04 20.27 17.73
N ARG A 64 -31.97 18.94 17.68
CA ARG A 64 -30.74 18.23 17.33
C ARG A 64 -30.41 18.40 15.84
N GLN A 65 -31.41 18.54 14.97
CA GLN A 65 -31.22 18.80 13.53
C GLN A 65 -30.77 20.24 13.25
N GLU A 66 -31.39 21.24 13.89
CA GLU A 66 -30.93 22.64 13.83
C GLU A 66 -29.58 22.85 14.49
N TRP A 67 -29.32 22.19 15.64
CA TRP A 67 -28.05 22.26 16.33
C TRP A 67 -26.93 21.60 15.52
N LEU A 68 -27.18 20.44 14.89
CA LEU A 68 -26.23 19.85 13.93
C LEU A 68 -26.08 20.74 12.69
N GLY A 69 -27.14 21.32 12.14
CA GLY A 69 -27.06 22.22 10.99
C GLY A 69 -26.23 23.48 11.25
N ASN A 70 -26.44 24.14 12.40
CA ASN A 70 -25.80 25.42 12.74
C ASN A 70 -24.45 25.27 13.45
N ASN A 71 -24.25 24.24 14.28
CA ASN A 71 -22.95 24.04 14.95
C ASN A 71 -22.00 23.17 14.15
N PHE A 72 -22.46 22.18 13.38
CA PHE A 72 -21.55 21.48 12.47
C PHE A 72 -21.11 22.42 11.34
N SER A 73 -21.99 23.34 10.93
CA SER A 73 -21.60 24.41 10.03
C SER A 73 -20.67 25.44 10.68
N ASN A 74 -20.87 25.89 11.93
CA ASN A 74 -19.92 26.79 12.57
C ASN A 74 -18.59 26.12 12.98
N LEU A 75 -18.59 24.82 13.27
CA LEU A 75 -17.40 24.03 13.61
C LEU A 75 -16.56 23.65 12.37
N LEU A 76 -17.17 23.64 11.18
CA LEU A 76 -16.49 23.45 9.88
C LEU A 76 -16.32 24.74 9.05
N PHE A 77 -17.14 25.76 9.29
CA PHE A 77 -17.25 26.99 8.47
C PHE A 77 -17.25 28.29 9.27
N GLY A 78 -17.05 28.27 10.60
CA GLY A 78 -16.64 29.47 11.31
C GLY A 78 -15.33 29.98 10.70
N GLY A 79 -15.16 31.30 10.58
CA GLY A 79 -14.00 31.91 9.89
C GLY A 79 -12.62 31.45 10.37
N ASP A 80 -12.55 30.78 11.53
CA ASP A 80 -11.35 30.15 12.07
C ASP A 80 -11.05 28.75 11.55
N VAL A 81 -11.98 28.02 10.93
CA VAL A 81 -11.72 26.62 10.52
C VAL A 81 -10.78 26.56 9.33
N GLY A 82 -10.96 27.46 8.36
CA GLY A 82 -10.00 27.61 7.26
C GLY A 82 -8.60 27.95 7.78
N LYS A 83 -8.51 28.84 8.78
CA LYS A 83 -7.26 29.20 9.43
C LYS A 83 -6.64 28.01 10.18
N ARG A 84 -7.43 27.28 10.99
CA ARG A 84 -6.97 26.09 11.74
C ARG A 84 -6.52 24.96 10.81
N GLY A 85 -7.24 24.72 9.72
CA GLY A 85 -6.86 23.75 8.70
C GLY A 85 -5.54 24.12 8.03
N LEU A 86 -5.36 25.40 7.65
CA LEU A 86 -4.09 25.92 7.17
C LEU A 86 -2.97 25.73 8.19
N THR A 87 -3.21 26.08 9.46
CA THR A 87 -2.22 25.94 10.53
C THR A 87 -1.81 24.49 10.70
N VAL A 88 -2.76 23.55 10.75
CA VAL A 88 -2.47 22.11 10.85
C VAL A 88 -1.70 21.62 9.62
N PHE A 89 -2.08 22.06 8.42
CA PHE A 89 -1.37 21.72 7.19
C PHE A 89 0.06 22.23 7.20
N PHE A 90 0.27 23.51 7.48
CA PHE A 90 1.60 24.10 7.53
C PHE A 90 2.43 23.52 8.67
N ALA A 91 1.83 23.22 9.83
CA ALA A 91 2.51 22.53 10.92
C ALA A 91 2.91 21.09 10.51
N PHE A 92 2.03 20.36 9.81
CA PHE A 92 2.34 19.03 9.29
C PHE A 92 3.43 19.08 8.21
N VAL A 93 3.32 19.99 7.24
CA VAL A 93 4.33 20.19 6.19
C VAL A 93 5.67 20.58 6.83
N PHE A 94 5.69 21.50 7.79
CA PHE A 94 6.88 21.90 8.51
C PHE A 94 7.49 20.74 9.31
N TRP A 95 6.71 20.07 10.16
CA TRP A 95 7.15 18.91 10.93
C TRP A 95 7.70 17.81 10.03
N ARG A 96 7.00 17.52 8.93
CA ARG A 96 7.42 16.53 7.94
C ARG A 96 8.71 16.95 7.24
N THR A 97 8.82 18.21 6.84
CA THR A 97 10.04 18.78 6.24
C THR A 97 11.21 18.69 7.20
N TRP A 98 10.98 18.96 8.48
CA TRP A 98 11.99 18.85 9.52
C TRP A 98 12.42 17.39 9.76
N MET A 99 11.47 16.47 9.93
CA MET A 99 11.75 15.03 10.10
C MET A 99 12.43 14.40 8.88
N LEU A 100 11.99 14.79 7.68
CA LEU A 100 12.45 14.19 6.43
C LEU A 100 13.55 15.01 5.73
N GLY A 101 13.91 16.20 6.19
CA GLY A 101 14.86 17.07 5.49
C GLY A 101 14.46 17.44 4.05
N ALA A 102 13.18 17.27 3.67
CA ALA A 102 12.67 17.53 2.34
C ALA A 102 11.24 18.09 2.41
N SER A 103 11.03 19.27 1.82
CA SER A 103 9.73 19.96 1.81
C SER A 103 8.72 19.29 0.88
N ILE A 104 9.24 18.70 -0.19
CA ILE A 104 8.50 18.02 -1.24
C ILE A 104 9.23 16.72 -1.54
N GLY A 105 8.66 15.62 -1.06
CA GLY A 105 9.15 14.27 -1.30
C GLY A 105 9.10 13.36 -0.08
N GLY A 106 9.12 12.06 -0.35
CA GLY A 106 9.12 11.00 0.67
C GLY A 106 10.48 10.35 0.86
N TYR A 107 10.47 9.02 0.95
CA TYR A 107 11.67 8.19 1.01
C TYR A 107 12.42 8.13 -0.33
N GLY A 108 11.81 8.60 -1.43
CA GLY A 108 12.53 8.82 -2.69
C GLY A 108 13.15 10.21 -2.72
N GLY A 109 14.30 10.35 -3.37
CA GLY A 109 14.91 11.67 -3.46
C GLY A 109 14.02 12.67 -4.23
N GLY A 110 14.19 13.97 -3.96
CA GLY A 110 13.36 15.04 -4.52
C GLY A 110 13.10 14.90 -6.02
N LEU A 111 11.82 15.01 -6.40
CA LEU A 111 11.38 14.95 -7.79
C LEU A 111 11.88 16.17 -8.55
N GLN A 112 12.49 15.99 -9.73
CA GLN A 112 12.75 17.14 -10.59
C GLN A 112 11.44 17.56 -11.28
N PHE A 113 11.19 18.86 -11.41
CA PHE A 113 9.96 19.36 -12.06
C PHE A 113 9.80 18.83 -13.50
N ARG A 114 10.92 18.55 -14.20
CA ARG A 114 10.95 17.95 -15.54
C ARG A 114 10.42 16.51 -15.58
N GLU A 115 10.53 15.76 -14.49
CA GLU A 115 10.04 14.38 -14.37
C GLU A 115 8.53 14.34 -14.07
N LEU A 116 7.93 15.47 -13.69
CA LEU A 116 6.52 15.52 -13.30
C LEU A 116 5.60 15.06 -14.44
N SER A 117 5.92 15.41 -15.70
CA SER A 117 5.09 15.07 -16.86
C SER A 117 5.03 13.56 -17.14
N SER A 118 6.09 12.81 -16.84
CA SER A 118 6.12 11.35 -17.01
C SER A 118 5.51 10.62 -15.81
N VAL A 119 5.65 11.18 -14.60
CA VAL A 119 5.15 10.56 -13.37
C VAL A 119 3.67 10.81 -13.15
N LEU A 120 3.15 11.96 -13.56
CA LEU A 120 1.77 12.37 -13.30
C LEU A 120 0.73 11.41 -13.92
N PRO A 121 0.85 10.97 -15.19
CA PRO A 121 -0.09 9.98 -15.76
C PRO A 121 -0.05 8.66 -15.00
N GLU A 122 1.15 8.20 -14.62
CA GLU A 122 1.32 6.94 -13.87
C GLU A 122 0.77 7.05 -12.44
N PHE A 123 0.94 8.21 -11.80
CA PHE A 123 0.33 8.55 -10.53
C PHE A 123 -1.19 8.39 -10.62
N PHE A 124 -1.83 9.08 -11.58
CA PHE A 124 -3.28 9.04 -11.73
C PHE A 124 -3.78 7.65 -12.09
N ARG A 125 -3.07 6.94 -12.96
CA ARG A 125 -3.41 5.57 -13.36
C ARG A 125 -3.41 4.63 -12.15
N ARG A 126 -2.38 4.70 -11.31
CA ARG A 126 -2.24 3.83 -10.14
C ARG A 126 -3.13 4.24 -8.96
N VAL A 127 -3.21 5.53 -8.65
CA VAL A 127 -4.12 6.05 -7.60
C VAL A 127 -5.57 5.79 -7.99
N GLY A 128 -5.95 6.11 -9.23
CA GLY A 128 -7.26 5.77 -9.78
C GLY A 128 -7.51 4.27 -9.72
N GLY A 129 -6.53 3.45 -10.09
CA GLY A 129 -6.58 2.00 -9.95
C GLY A 129 -6.90 1.50 -8.54
N LEU A 130 -6.45 2.19 -7.50
CA LEU A 130 -6.71 1.79 -6.11
C LEU A 130 -8.04 2.31 -5.59
N ILE A 131 -8.40 3.54 -5.92
CA ILE A 131 -9.68 4.14 -5.48
C ILE A 131 -10.83 3.40 -6.14
N PHE A 132 -10.67 3.05 -7.42
CA PHE A 132 -11.75 2.54 -8.28
C PHE A 132 -11.61 1.06 -8.62
N ALA A 133 -10.58 0.40 -8.10
CA ALA A 133 -10.31 -1.02 -8.33
C ALA A 133 -10.16 -1.41 -9.82
N SER A 134 -9.84 -0.44 -10.70
CA SER A 134 -9.61 -0.68 -12.13
C SER A 134 -8.47 0.16 -12.70
N ALA A 135 -7.57 -0.51 -13.42
CA ALA A 135 -6.51 0.13 -14.19
C ALA A 135 -6.95 0.58 -15.59
N SER A 136 -8.18 0.27 -16.02
CA SER A 136 -8.64 0.57 -17.37
C SER A 136 -8.89 2.08 -17.55
N LEU A 137 -8.51 2.62 -18.71
CA LEU A 137 -8.71 4.04 -19.02
C LEU A 137 -10.22 4.38 -19.10
N ALA A 138 -11.04 3.46 -19.62
CA ALA A 138 -12.48 3.64 -19.74
C ALA A 138 -13.13 3.81 -18.35
N ASP A 139 -12.74 2.98 -17.39
CA ASP A 139 -13.20 3.03 -16.01
C ASP A 139 -12.81 4.34 -15.33
N GLN A 140 -11.58 4.80 -15.57
CA GLN A 140 -11.13 6.10 -15.09
C GLN A 140 -11.96 7.24 -15.68
N ILE A 141 -12.27 7.21 -16.98
CA ILE A 141 -13.10 8.24 -17.64
C ILE A 141 -14.52 8.27 -17.06
N ILE A 142 -15.16 7.11 -16.87
CA ILE A 142 -16.51 7.01 -16.29
C ILE A 142 -16.54 7.63 -14.90
N VAL A 143 -15.59 7.24 -14.06
CA VAL A 143 -15.49 7.76 -12.70
C VAL A 143 -15.18 9.25 -12.66
N MET A 144 -14.24 9.72 -13.48
CA MET A 144 -13.91 11.14 -13.57
C MET A 144 -15.12 11.96 -14.05
N SER A 145 -15.95 11.39 -14.92
CA SER A 145 -17.20 12.01 -15.37
C SER A 145 -18.22 12.11 -14.22
N ILE A 146 -18.39 11.04 -13.42
CA ILE A 146 -19.25 11.06 -12.23
C ILE A 146 -18.75 12.11 -11.22
N LEU A 147 -17.44 12.16 -10.96
CA LEU A 147 -16.82 13.13 -10.07
C LEU A 147 -16.92 14.56 -10.61
N ALA A 148 -16.81 14.76 -11.93
CA ALA A 148 -16.96 16.07 -12.56
C ALA A 148 -18.39 16.59 -12.46
N VAL A 149 -19.39 15.73 -12.70
CA VAL A 149 -20.82 16.06 -12.50
C VAL A 149 -21.09 16.38 -11.03
N ALA A 150 -20.62 15.53 -10.11
CA ALA A 150 -20.76 15.74 -8.68
C ALA A 150 -20.11 17.07 -8.25
N SER A 151 -18.90 17.34 -8.74
CA SER A 151 -18.18 18.59 -8.49
C SER A 151 -18.94 19.79 -9.06
N GLY A 152 -19.42 19.76 -10.31
CA GLY A 152 -20.19 20.86 -10.88
C GLY A 152 -21.45 21.21 -10.08
N ILE A 153 -22.13 20.20 -9.52
CA ILE A 153 -23.30 20.38 -8.64
C ILE A 153 -22.90 20.95 -7.28
N VAL A 154 -21.76 20.50 -6.74
CA VAL A 154 -21.20 21.01 -5.49
C VAL A 154 -20.73 22.47 -5.65
N LEU A 155 -20.09 22.78 -6.78
CA LEU A 155 -19.45 24.06 -7.09
C LEU A 155 -20.45 25.21 -7.29
N LYS A 156 -21.74 24.92 -7.56
CA LYS A 156 -22.80 25.94 -7.59
C LYS A 156 -22.95 26.72 -6.26
N SER A 157 -22.49 26.15 -5.14
CA SER A 157 -22.39 26.85 -3.88
C SER A 157 -20.94 27.24 -3.64
N GLN A 158 -20.62 28.54 -3.72
CA GLN A 158 -19.26 29.05 -3.52
C GLN A 158 -18.61 28.54 -2.21
N LYS A 159 -19.38 28.45 -1.13
CA LYS A 159 -18.87 27.97 0.17
C LYS A 159 -18.50 26.49 0.13
N THR A 160 -19.35 25.65 -0.47
CA THR A 160 -19.08 24.21 -0.59
C THR A 160 -17.99 23.93 -1.61
N ALA A 161 -17.92 24.72 -2.68
CA ALA A 161 -16.87 24.69 -3.67
C ALA A 161 -15.50 24.88 -3.03
N LEU A 162 -15.37 25.97 -2.26
CA LEU A 162 -14.13 26.30 -1.57
C LEU A 162 -13.76 25.19 -0.57
N PHE A 163 -14.74 24.67 0.18
CA PHE A 163 -14.51 23.60 1.14
C PHE A 163 -13.99 22.31 0.48
N VAL A 164 -14.65 21.83 -0.57
CA VAL A 164 -14.23 20.60 -1.26
C VAL A 164 -12.87 20.79 -1.94
N LEU A 165 -12.61 21.97 -2.50
CA LEU A 165 -11.31 22.29 -3.08
C LEU A 165 -10.21 22.30 -2.02
N TRP A 166 -10.43 22.94 -0.86
CA TRP A 166 -9.46 22.95 0.23
C TRP A 166 -9.26 21.56 0.85
N ALA A 167 -10.34 20.84 1.13
CA ALA A 167 -10.25 19.48 1.66
C ALA A 167 -9.52 18.55 0.67
N GLY A 168 -9.83 18.67 -0.62
CA GLY A 168 -9.15 17.98 -1.70
C GLY A 168 -7.67 18.31 -1.72
N LEU A 169 -7.30 19.60 -1.70
CA LEU A 169 -5.91 20.04 -1.73
C LEU A 169 -5.12 19.56 -0.49
N LEU A 170 -5.70 19.69 0.70
CA LEU A 170 -5.09 19.30 1.97
C LEU A 170 -4.85 17.80 2.08
N VAL A 171 -5.72 16.98 1.47
CA VAL A 171 -5.59 15.53 1.47
C VAL A 171 -4.74 15.04 0.30
N PHE A 172 -4.94 15.61 -0.88
CA PHE A 172 -4.29 15.19 -2.11
C PHE A 172 -2.82 15.54 -2.11
N LEU A 173 -2.41 16.76 -1.71
CA LEU A 173 -1.02 17.17 -1.78
C LEU A 173 -0.08 16.26 -0.97
N PRO A 174 -0.36 15.92 0.31
CA PRO A 174 0.49 15.00 1.06
C PRO A 174 0.61 13.63 0.40
N VAL A 175 -0.51 13.06 -0.08
CA VAL A 175 -0.53 11.75 -0.74
C VAL A 175 0.22 11.79 -2.06
N PHE A 176 0.00 12.85 -2.84
CA PHE A 176 0.69 13.14 -4.09
C PHE A 176 2.20 13.14 -3.89
N PHE A 177 2.71 13.96 -2.98
CA PHE A 177 4.14 14.06 -2.74
C PHE A 177 4.77 12.78 -2.19
N VAL A 178 4.09 12.07 -1.28
CA VAL A 178 4.56 10.76 -0.81
C VAL A 178 4.68 9.80 -1.99
N TYR A 179 3.65 9.76 -2.82
CA TYR A 179 3.49 8.69 -3.79
C TYR A 179 4.33 8.90 -5.06
N VAL A 180 4.41 10.14 -5.54
CA VAL A 180 5.28 10.54 -6.65
C VAL A 180 6.75 10.24 -6.35
N SER A 181 7.20 10.44 -5.11
CA SER A 181 8.54 10.01 -4.68
C SER A 181 8.73 8.50 -4.61
N LEU A 182 7.69 7.71 -4.33
CA LEU A 182 7.81 6.26 -4.27
C LEU A 182 7.86 5.64 -5.67
N ILE A 183 6.99 6.08 -6.59
CA ILE A 183 6.93 5.55 -7.96
C ILE A 183 8.25 5.74 -8.70
N THR A 184 8.87 6.92 -8.55
CA THR A 184 10.11 7.26 -9.26
C THR A 184 11.30 6.42 -8.85
N VAL A 185 11.26 5.83 -7.66
CA VAL A 185 12.41 5.11 -7.12
C VAL A 185 12.19 3.60 -7.17
N MET A 186 10.98 3.15 -6.84
CA MET A 186 10.63 1.74 -6.77
C MET A 186 9.26 1.52 -7.41
N PRO A 187 9.20 1.36 -8.75
CA PRO A 187 7.95 1.18 -9.45
C PRO A 187 7.21 -0.09 -9.01
N SER A 188 7.89 -1.04 -8.38
CA SER A 188 7.28 -2.26 -7.84
C SER A 188 6.73 -2.14 -6.42
N ILE A 189 7.02 -1.07 -5.68
CA ILE A 189 6.34 -0.85 -4.40
C ILE A 189 4.88 -0.59 -4.74
N ALA A 190 4.07 -1.63 -4.58
CA ALA A 190 2.62 -1.53 -4.67
C ALA A 190 2.18 -0.42 -3.73
N VAL A 191 1.36 0.48 -4.25
CA VAL A 191 0.81 1.56 -3.44
C VAL A 191 0.08 0.93 -2.29
N VAL A 192 0.48 1.27 -1.07
CA VAL A 192 -0.24 0.74 0.08
C VAL A 192 -1.62 1.42 0.10
N PRO A 193 -2.73 0.66 0.03
CA PRO A 193 -4.07 1.23 -0.08
C PRO A 193 -4.39 2.28 1.00
N ARG A 194 -3.77 2.15 2.18
CA ARG A 194 -3.89 3.10 3.30
C ARG A 194 -3.56 4.54 2.93
N TYR A 195 -2.64 4.78 1.99
CA TYR A 195 -2.28 6.15 1.58
C TYR A 195 -3.39 6.82 0.77
N VAL A 196 -4.23 6.03 0.12
CA VAL A 196 -5.30 6.55 -0.75
C VAL A 196 -6.63 6.63 -0.01
N LEU A 197 -6.71 6.09 1.20
CA LEU A 197 -7.92 6.09 2.03
C LEU A 197 -8.48 7.49 2.24
N ALA A 198 -7.64 8.47 2.54
CA ALA A 198 -8.09 9.84 2.78
C ALA A 198 -8.71 10.46 1.51
N ILE A 199 -8.09 10.25 0.35
CA ILE A 199 -8.64 10.71 -0.95
C ILE A 199 -9.99 10.03 -1.20
N TRP A 200 -10.06 8.71 -0.97
CA TRP A 200 -11.28 7.94 -1.11
C TRP A 200 -12.41 8.46 -0.22
N VAL A 201 -12.14 8.79 1.05
CA VAL A 201 -13.13 9.40 1.97
C VAL A 201 -13.64 10.74 1.43
N VAL A 202 -12.75 11.61 0.92
CA VAL A 202 -13.14 12.89 0.31
C VAL A 202 -14.05 12.67 -0.90
N CYS A 203 -13.72 11.71 -1.77
CA CYS A 203 -14.56 11.35 -2.91
C CYS A 203 -15.96 10.87 -2.46
N VAL A 204 -16.04 10.02 -1.44
CA VAL A 204 -17.33 9.53 -0.90
C VAL A 204 -18.17 10.68 -0.34
N LEU A 205 -17.57 11.61 0.40
CA LEU A 205 -18.26 12.78 0.94
C LEU A 205 -18.76 13.71 -0.17
N ALA A 206 -17.94 13.95 -1.19
CA ALA A 206 -18.30 14.77 -2.34
C ALA A 206 -19.46 14.15 -3.13
N LEU A 207 -19.40 12.83 -3.39
CA LEU A 207 -20.48 12.09 -4.07
C LEU A 207 -21.78 12.12 -3.26
N THR A 208 -21.70 11.87 -1.95
CA THR A 208 -22.87 11.89 -1.06
C THR A 208 -23.55 13.26 -1.06
N THR A 209 -22.75 14.33 -0.99
CA THR A 209 -23.26 15.71 -1.04
C THR A 209 -23.90 16.04 -2.40
N ALA A 210 -23.30 15.56 -3.49
CA ALA A 210 -23.87 15.72 -4.83
C ALA A 210 -25.21 14.99 -4.98
N PHE A 211 -25.31 13.74 -4.49
CA PHE A 211 -26.56 12.99 -4.50
C PHE A 211 -27.65 13.67 -3.67
N GLU A 212 -27.34 14.16 -2.48
CA GLU A 212 -28.29 14.89 -1.65
C GLU A 212 -28.85 16.12 -2.39
N ARG A 213 -28.01 16.87 -3.10
CA ARG A 213 -28.44 18.03 -3.90
C ARG A 213 -29.30 17.63 -5.09
N LEU A 214 -28.93 16.57 -5.82
CA LEU A 214 -29.72 16.06 -6.94
C LEU A 214 -31.11 15.60 -6.47
N LEU A 215 -31.17 14.87 -5.36
CA LEU A 215 -32.40 14.34 -4.79
C LEU A 215 -33.31 15.43 -4.17
N ARG A 216 -32.74 16.57 -3.74
CA ARG A 216 -33.52 17.74 -3.30
C ARG A 216 -34.02 18.62 -4.44
N GLY A 217 -33.46 18.48 -5.64
CA GLY A 217 -33.85 19.27 -6.82
C GLY A 217 -35.29 18.97 -7.30
N GLY A 218 -35.67 19.62 -8.40
CA GLY A 218 -36.92 19.33 -9.09
C GLY A 218 -36.96 17.91 -9.70
N PRO A 219 -38.12 17.45 -10.19
CA PRO A 219 -38.31 16.09 -10.72
C PRO A 219 -37.20 15.60 -11.68
N PRO A 220 -36.74 16.37 -12.69
CA PRO A 220 -35.69 15.89 -13.59
C PRO A 220 -34.34 15.67 -12.88
N MET A 221 -34.01 16.52 -11.91
CA MET A 221 -32.77 16.39 -11.13
C MET A 221 -32.83 15.20 -10.17
N ARG A 222 -34.02 14.87 -9.64
CA ARG A 222 -34.20 13.67 -8.80
C ARG A 222 -34.01 12.40 -9.59
N ILE A 223 -34.60 12.32 -10.79
CA ILE A 223 -34.42 11.18 -11.70
C ILE A 223 -32.94 11.02 -12.04
N LEU A 224 -32.27 12.11 -12.43
CA LEU A 224 -30.83 12.11 -12.69
C LEU A 224 -30.04 11.63 -11.47
N GLY A 225 -30.36 12.13 -10.27
CA GLY A 225 -29.74 11.70 -9.02
C GLY A 225 -29.88 10.21 -8.75
N MET A 226 -31.08 9.67 -8.93
CA MET A 226 -31.33 8.23 -8.75
C MET A 226 -30.57 7.39 -9.78
N VAL A 227 -30.55 7.81 -11.05
CA VAL A 227 -29.82 7.11 -12.12
C VAL A 227 -28.32 7.13 -11.86
N VAL A 228 -27.73 8.29 -11.60
CA VAL A 228 -26.28 8.40 -11.32
C VAL A 228 -25.92 7.60 -10.07
N MET A 229 -26.74 7.64 -9.02
CA MET A 229 -26.52 6.85 -7.81
C MET A 229 -26.57 5.35 -8.09
N ALA A 230 -27.58 4.86 -8.82
CA ALA A 230 -27.71 3.45 -9.18
C ALA A 230 -26.54 2.95 -10.03
N VAL A 231 -26.15 3.73 -11.05
CA VAL A 231 -24.99 3.44 -11.91
C VAL A 231 -23.71 3.40 -11.08
N THR A 232 -23.52 4.37 -10.18
CA THR A 232 -22.34 4.44 -9.29
C THR A 232 -22.27 3.21 -8.39
N ILE A 233 -23.37 2.86 -7.71
CA ILE A 233 -23.43 1.69 -6.82
C ILE A 233 -23.15 0.40 -7.60
N PHE A 234 -23.80 0.22 -8.75
CA PHE A 234 -23.62 -0.97 -9.58
C PHE A 234 -22.17 -1.11 -10.06
N TYR A 235 -21.59 -0.02 -10.56
CA TYR A 235 -20.21 0.05 -11.02
C TYR A 235 -19.22 -0.34 -9.92
N PHE A 236 -19.32 0.32 -8.75
CA PHE A 236 -18.44 0.05 -7.62
C PHE A 236 -18.64 -1.36 -7.06
N PHE A 237 -19.88 -1.86 -6.99
CA PHE A 237 -20.15 -3.22 -6.52
C PHE A 237 -19.51 -4.27 -7.43
N SER A 238 -19.66 -4.13 -8.76
CA SER A 238 -19.08 -5.04 -9.74
C SER A 238 -17.55 -5.06 -9.65
N HIS A 239 -16.92 -3.89 -9.63
CA HIS A 239 -15.46 -3.76 -9.55
C HIS A 239 -14.87 -4.19 -8.21
N ASN A 240 -15.54 -3.86 -7.10
CA ASN A 240 -15.09 -4.33 -5.80
C ASN A 240 -15.19 -5.86 -5.71
N ARG A 241 -16.21 -6.48 -6.29
CA ARG A 241 -16.35 -7.95 -6.27
C ARG A 241 -15.20 -8.65 -6.97
N THR A 242 -14.79 -8.17 -8.15
CA THR A 242 -13.67 -8.74 -8.90
C THR A 242 -12.35 -8.52 -8.16
N SER A 243 -12.05 -7.29 -7.76
CA SER A 243 -10.82 -6.97 -7.01
C SER A 243 -10.74 -7.69 -5.66
N TRP A 244 -11.86 -7.80 -4.94
CA TRP A 244 -11.90 -8.46 -3.63
C TRP A 244 -11.52 -9.93 -3.71
N SER A 245 -11.96 -10.67 -4.73
CA SER A 245 -11.55 -12.08 -4.88
C SER A 245 -10.04 -12.25 -4.98
N HIS A 246 -9.36 -11.37 -5.72
CA HIS A 246 -7.91 -11.39 -5.87
C HIS A 246 -7.21 -10.98 -4.56
N THR A 247 -7.62 -9.85 -3.97
CA THR A 247 -7.03 -9.35 -2.71
C THR A 247 -7.25 -10.34 -1.56
N LEU A 248 -8.42 -10.94 -1.46
CA LEU A 248 -8.74 -11.95 -0.46
C LEU A 248 -7.91 -13.23 -0.66
N ALA A 249 -7.74 -13.69 -1.90
CA ALA A 249 -6.89 -14.84 -2.19
C ALA A 249 -5.43 -14.58 -1.77
N LEU A 250 -4.89 -13.40 -2.12
CA LEU A 250 -3.55 -12.97 -1.74
C LEU A 250 -3.39 -12.85 -0.22
N SER A 251 -4.37 -12.25 0.47
CA SER A 251 -4.38 -12.11 1.92
C SER A 251 -4.43 -13.47 2.63
N ARG A 252 -5.25 -14.40 2.13
CA ARG A 252 -5.29 -15.79 2.62
C ARG A 252 -3.96 -16.51 2.40
N GLN A 253 -3.33 -16.36 1.24
CA GLN A 253 -2.01 -16.92 0.99
C GLN A 253 -0.98 -16.38 1.99
N LYS A 254 -0.91 -15.05 2.20
CA LYS A 254 -0.01 -14.43 3.18
C LYS A 254 -0.26 -14.94 4.59
N SER A 255 -1.53 -15.11 4.97
CA SER A 255 -1.91 -15.66 6.27
C SER A 255 -1.43 -17.10 6.43
N VAL A 256 -1.64 -17.95 5.43
CA VAL A 256 -1.17 -19.36 5.45
C VAL A 256 0.35 -19.44 5.49
N GLU A 257 1.05 -18.67 4.66
CA GLU A 257 2.52 -18.59 4.65
C GLU A 257 3.05 -18.11 6.00
N GLY A 258 2.49 -17.02 6.54
CA GLY A 258 2.90 -16.44 7.82
C GLY A 258 2.66 -17.39 8.99
N GLN A 259 1.50 -18.05 9.05
CA GLN A 259 1.20 -19.06 10.06
C GLN A 259 2.13 -20.26 9.94
N PHE A 260 2.37 -20.74 8.72
CA PHE A 260 3.29 -21.85 8.49
C PHE A 260 4.71 -21.48 8.92
N PHE A 261 5.18 -20.29 8.56
CA PHE A 261 6.51 -19.79 8.94
C PHE A 261 6.67 -19.69 10.46
N ALA A 262 5.69 -19.10 11.14
CA ALA A 262 5.71 -18.90 12.58
C ALA A 262 5.64 -20.22 13.35
N VAL A 263 4.68 -21.10 13.01
CA VAL A 263 4.29 -22.25 13.83
C VAL A 263 4.84 -23.58 13.29
N ASN A 264 4.70 -23.84 11.99
CA ASN A 264 4.86 -25.20 11.44
C ASN A 264 6.25 -25.47 10.82
N LEU A 265 6.95 -24.41 10.39
CA LEU A 265 8.27 -24.53 9.78
C LEU A 265 9.26 -25.05 10.82
N ARG A 266 9.96 -26.14 10.52
CA ARG A 266 10.97 -26.72 11.41
C ARG A 266 12.35 -26.09 11.19
N ASP A 267 13.27 -26.33 12.11
CA ASP A 267 14.66 -25.89 11.95
C ASP A 267 15.31 -26.56 10.74
N GLY A 268 15.96 -25.76 9.89
CA GLY A 268 16.58 -26.23 8.64
C GLY A 268 15.64 -26.32 7.44
N ASP A 269 14.31 -26.24 7.65
CA ASP A 269 13.36 -26.12 6.55
C ASP A 269 13.46 -24.72 5.90
N VAL A 270 13.12 -24.63 4.61
CA VAL A 270 13.22 -23.40 3.82
C VAL A 270 11.90 -23.11 3.11
N VAL A 271 11.44 -21.86 3.15
CA VAL A 271 10.27 -21.40 2.37
C VAL A 271 10.72 -20.77 1.05
N ARG A 272 10.21 -21.27 -0.07
CA ARG A 272 10.48 -20.77 -1.42
C ARG A 272 9.43 -19.77 -1.88
N ASN A 273 9.91 -18.60 -2.29
CA ASN A 273 9.17 -17.50 -2.91
C ASN A 273 7.85 -17.14 -2.18
N PRO A 274 7.89 -16.83 -0.87
CA PRO A 274 6.70 -16.39 -0.16
C PRO A 274 6.19 -15.05 -0.73
N VAL A 275 4.87 -14.90 -0.80
CA VAL A 275 4.22 -13.63 -1.17
C VAL A 275 4.22 -12.64 0.00
N THR A 276 4.41 -13.13 1.22
CA THR A 276 4.53 -12.31 2.42
C THR A 276 5.68 -11.31 2.31
N ASP A 277 5.41 -10.05 2.65
CA ASP A 277 6.39 -8.97 2.59
C ASP A 277 7.61 -9.32 3.44
N PHE A 278 8.81 -9.19 2.87
CA PHE A 278 10.08 -9.37 3.56
C PHE A 278 10.11 -8.63 4.91
N ALA A 279 9.62 -7.39 4.96
CA ALA A 279 9.59 -6.61 6.20
C ALA A 279 8.68 -7.27 7.27
N ALA A 280 7.57 -7.87 6.86
CA ALA A 280 6.70 -8.60 7.76
C ALA A 280 7.36 -9.88 8.28
N ILE A 281 8.10 -10.61 7.44
CA ILE A 281 8.84 -11.80 7.88
C ILE A 281 9.95 -11.43 8.88
N PHE A 282 10.65 -10.31 8.67
CA PHE A 282 11.63 -9.78 9.63
C PHE A 282 10.96 -9.41 10.96
N LEU A 283 9.84 -8.70 10.92
CA LEU A 283 9.08 -8.38 12.13
C LEU A 283 8.64 -9.66 12.88
N LEU A 284 8.21 -10.69 12.15
CA LEU A 284 7.87 -12.00 12.73
C LEU A 284 9.10 -12.69 13.33
N LYS A 285 10.28 -12.57 12.70
CA LYS A 285 11.52 -13.10 13.26
C LYS A 285 11.86 -12.47 14.60
N ASP A 286 11.76 -11.15 14.68
CA ASP A 286 12.04 -10.41 15.90
C ASP A 286 11.00 -10.72 16.98
N TYR A 287 9.71 -10.70 16.61
CA TYR A 287 8.61 -10.92 17.56
C TYR A 287 8.58 -12.33 18.14
N TYR A 288 8.81 -13.36 17.32
CA TYR A 288 8.78 -14.76 17.75
C TYR A 288 10.16 -15.33 18.10
N ASN A 289 11.19 -14.48 18.18
CA ASN A 289 12.59 -14.86 18.37
C ASN A 289 13.02 -16.01 17.44
N LEU A 290 12.54 -15.99 16.19
CA LEU A 290 12.85 -17.01 15.21
C LEU A 290 14.27 -16.86 14.67
N ALA A 291 15.00 -15.81 15.06
CA ALA A 291 16.42 -15.66 14.73
C ALA A 291 17.28 -16.79 15.34
N ALA A 292 16.91 -17.32 16.50
CA ALA A 292 17.57 -18.47 17.10
C ALA A 292 17.27 -19.80 16.36
N LYS A 293 16.16 -19.84 15.62
CA LYS A 293 15.70 -20.99 14.86
C LYS A 293 16.25 -20.86 13.44
N ARG A 294 16.87 -21.89 12.87
CA ARG A 294 17.50 -21.85 11.53
C ARG A 294 16.45 -21.90 10.41
N LYS A 295 15.39 -21.08 10.53
CA LYS A 295 14.29 -20.92 9.58
C LYS A 295 14.73 -19.95 8.48
N ALA A 296 14.78 -20.47 7.25
CA ALA A 296 15.20 -19.70 6.09
C ALA A 296 14.07 -19.54 5.07
N TRP A 297 14.22 -18.55 4.22
CA TRP A 297 13.39 -18.37 3.03
C TRP A 297 14.23 -17.68 1.95
N PHE A 298 13.77 -17.79 0.70
CA PHE A 298 14.34 -17.04 -0.41
C PHE A 298 13.24 -16.59 -1.36
N LEU A 299 13.37 -15.38 -1.88
CA LEU A 299 12.50 -14.76 -2.90
C LEU A 299 13.05 -14.91 -4.31
N ASP A 300 14.30 -15.36 -4.46
CA ASP A 300 14.94 -15.54 -5.76
C ASP A 300 15.61 -16.92 -5.84
N ASP A 301 15.32 -17.64 -6.92
CA ASP A 301 15.75 -19.04 -7.09
C ASP A 301 17.25 -19.21 -7.31
N VAL A 302 18.01 -18.12 -7.45
CA VAL A 302 19.48 -18.17 -7.44
C VAL A 302 20.03 -18.81 -6.16
N PHE A 303 19.26 -18.76 -5.06
CA PHE A 303 19.53 -19.52 -3.84
C PHE A 303 19.79 -21.00 -4.14
N LEU A 304 19.01 -21.61 -5.04
CA LEU A 304 19.12 -23.02 -5.43
C LEU A 304 20.40 -23.31 -6.21
N CYS A 305 20.98 -22.32 -6.90
CA CYS A 305 22.21 -22.48 -7.65
C CYS A 305 23.45 -22.39 -6.75
N GLU A 306 23.38 -21.58 -5.68
CA GLU A 306 24.53 -21.25 -4.82
C GLU A 306 24.60 -22.07 -3.54
N ASN A 307 23.48 -22.64 -3.10
CA ASN A 307 23.40 -23.33 -1.82
C ASN A 307 23.12 -24.82 -2.02
N PRO A 308 23.73 -25.70 -1.20
CA PRO A 308 23.34 -27.09 -1.14
C PRO A 308 21.90 -27.20 -0.63
N ILE A 309 21.09 -27.95 -1.36
CA ILE A 309 19.69 -28.23 -1.02
C ILE A 309 19.54 -29.63 -0.40
N GLU A 310 20.59 -30.45 -0.45
CA GLU A 310 20.61 -31.81 0.06
C GLU A 310 20.33 -31.81 1.57
N GLY A 311 19.38 -32.66 1.99
CA GLY A 311 18.96 -32.77 3.39
C GLY A 311 18.08 -31.63 3.91
N ARG A 312 17.70 -30.66 3.07
CA ARG A 312 16.74 -29.60 3.44
C ARG A 312 15.37 -29.88 2.86
N ARG A 313 14.32 -29.60 3.65
CA ARG A 313 12.95 -29.60 3.13
C ARG A 313 12.58 -28.21 2.65
N ILE A 314 12.11 -28.12 1.42
CA ILE A 314 11.72 -26.87 0.78
C ILE A 314 10.20 -26.86 0.64
N TRP A 315 9.59 -25.79 1.14
CA TRP A 315 8.15 -25.60 1.16
C TRP A 315 7.74 -24.46 0.24
N SER A 316 6.62 -24.60 -0.46
CA SER A 316 6.06 -23.52 -1.28
C SER A 316 4.53 -23.53 -1.19
N TYR A 317 3.91 -22.38 -1.42
CA TYR A 317 2.46 -22.28 -1.43
C TYR A 317 1.87 -22.87 -2.72
N SER A 318 0.98 -23.85 -2.59
CA SER A 318 0.22 -24.40 -3.72
C SER A 318 -1.07 -23.62 -3.90
N GLN A 319 -1.26 -22.99 -5.05
CA GLN A 319 -2.53 -22.33 -5.40
C GLN A 319 -3.68 -23.34 -5.53
N ARG A 320 -3.38 -24.58 -5.92
CA ARG A 320 -4.36 -25.67 -6.05
C ARG A 320 -4.89 -26.09 -4.69
N ASP A 321 -3.98 -26.35 -3.75
CA ASP A 321 -4.32 -26.91 -2.43
C ASP A 321 -4.59 -25.82 -1.39
N LYS A 322 -4.31 -24.56 -1.74
CA LYS A 322 -4.39 -23.38 -0.87
C LYS A 322 -3.62 -23.56 0.45
N ALA A 323 -2.51 -24.30 0.39
CA ALA A 323 -1.72 -24.71 1.54
C ALA A 323 -0.22 -24.69 1.22
N MET A 324 0.62 -24.69 2.25
CA MET A 324 2.05 -24.94 2.11
C MET A 324 2.27 -26.42 1.84
N VAL A 325 2.96 -26.74 0.75
CA VAL A 325 3.27 -28.10 0.34
C VAL A 325 4.78 -28.30 0.28
N ASP A 326 5.22 -29.51 0.62
CA ASP A 326 6.61 -29.92 0.48
C ASP A 326 6.92 -30.10 -1.01
N VAL A 327 7.86 -29.31 -1.53
CA VAL A 327 8.29 -29.32 -2.93
C VAL A 327 9.70 -29.90 -3.09
N THR A 328 10.26 -30.51 -2.04
CA THR A 328 11.65 -31.00 -2.00
C THR A 328 11.96 -31.95 -3.16
N ALA A 329 11.07 -32.89 -3.45
CA ALA A 329 11.25 -33.85 -4.54
C ALA A 329 11.36 -33.18 -5.93
N SER A 330 10.74 -32.02 -6.12
CA SER A 330 10.76 -31.27 -7.39
C SER A 330 11.98 -30.36 -7.52
N MET A 331 12.74 -30.14 -6.44
CA MET A 331 13.85 -29.17 -6.40
C MET A 331 14.96 -29.42 -7.41
N PRO A 332 15.41 -30.66 -7.70
CA PRO A 332 16.40 -30.90 -8.74
C PRO A 332 15.97 -30.34 -10.10
N SER A 333 14.73 -30.61 -10.52
CA SER A 333 14.19 -30.13 -11.80
C SER A 333 14.00 -28.62 -11.84
N ILE A 334 13.59 -28.01 -10.71
CA ILE A 334 13.41 -26.55 -10.60
C ILE A 334 14.78 -25.86 -10.65
N ARG A 335 15.77 -26.39 -9.93
CA ARG A 335 17.15 -25.91 -9.92
C ARG A 335 17.75 -25.98 -11.33
N GLU A 336 17.67 -27.13 -11.99
CA GLU A 336 18.20 -27.31 -13.35
C GLU A 336 17.58 -26.29 -14.32
N ARG A 337 16.24 -26.21 -14.34
CA ARG A 337 15.52 -25.25 -15.19
C ARG A 337 15.96 -23.82 -14.89
N TYR A 338 15.98 -23.40 -13.64
CA TYR A 338 16.33 -22.04 -13.27
C TYR A 338 17.79 -21.71 -13.58
N CYS A 339 18.73 -22.54 -13.10
CA CYS A 339 20.17 -22.28 -13.25
C CYS A 339 20.59 -22.31 -14.73
N SER A 340 19.89 -23.05 -15.60
CA SER A 340 20.14 -23.03 -17.06
C SER A 340 19.82 -21.67 -17.73
N THR A 341 18.96 -20.85 -17.12
CA THR A 341 18.63 -19.50 -17.63
C THR A 341 19.69 -18.46 -17.25
N VAL A 342 20.60 -18.79 -16.34
CA VAL A 342 21.59 -17.85 -15.81
C VAL A 342 22.78 -17.73 -16.75
N ARG A 343 22.97 -16.54 -17.32
CA ARG A 343 24.10 -16.16 -18.18
C ARG A 343 25.12 -15.36 -17.37
N ASN A 344 26.11 -16.04 -16.82
CA ASN A 344 27.16 -15.43 -15.98
C ASN A 344 28.19 -14.60 -16.79
N ASP A 345 28.13 -14.69 -18.11
CA ASP A 345 28.95 -13.96 -19.07
C ASP A 345 28.25 -12.70 -19.61
N ALA A 346 26.93 -12.59 -19.47
CA ALA A 346 26.17 -11.44 -19.95
C ALA A 346 26.65 -10.13 -19.29
N PRO A 347 26.93 -9.06 -20.07
CA PRO A 347 27.41 -7.78 -19.55
C PRO A 347 26.53 -7.22 -18.44
N LEU A 348 27.14 -6.66 -17.40
CA LEU A 348 26.44 -5.98 -16.32
C LEU A 348 27.37 -4.93 -15.71
N ARG A 349 26.84 -3.73 -15.49
CA ARG A 349 27.56 -2.60 -14.87
C ARG A 349 26.77 -2.07 -13.70
N VAL A 350 27.47 -1.77 -12.61
CA VAL A 350 26.89 -1.32 -11.33
C VAL A 350 27.73 -0.17 -10.79
N ASN A 351 27.09 0.98 -10.59
CA ASN A 351 27.63 2.09 -9.82
C ASN A 351 26.64 2.41 -8.69
N ILE A 352 27.09 2.33 -7.44
CA ILE A 352 26.28 2.59 -6.26
C ILE A 352 27.08 3.41 -5.26
N GLU A 353 26.48 4.48 -4.76
CA GLU A 353 27.07 5.35 -3.76
C GLU A 353 26.11 5.52 -2.58
N TYR A 354 26.66 5.49 -1.37
CA TYR A 354 25.92 5.88 -0.17
C TYR A 354 26.40 7.23 0.33
N SER A 355 25.62 8.26 0.07
CA SER A 355 25.82 9.61 0.59
C SER A 355 24.69 9.87 1.61
N ARG A 356 24.95 9.55 2.89
CA ARG A 356 23.93 9.56 3.97
C ARG A 356 22.98 10.76 3.87
N PRO A 357 21.65 10.56 3.89
CA PRO A 357 20.91 9.31 4.10
C PRO A 357 20.47 8.61 2.80
N PHE A 358 21.15 8.82 1.68
CA PHE A 358 20.71 8.33 0.37
C PHE A 358 21.65 7.26 -0.17
N VAL A 359 21.08 6.20 -0.73
CA VAL A 359 21.76 5.31 -1.67
C VAL A 359 21.35 5.73 -3.08
N THR A 360 22.31 6.08 -3.91
CA THR A 360 22.15 6.38 -5.34
C THR A 360 22.69 5.20 -6.15
N TRP A 361 22.08 4.91 -7.29
CA TRP A 361 22.58 3.85 -8.17
C TRP A 361 22.40 4.19 -9.65
N ALA A 362 23.28 3.60 -10.45
CA ALA A 362 23.20 3.49 -11.90
C ALA A 362 23.64 2.08 -12.33
N ILE A 363 22.76 1.36 -12.98
CA ILE A 363 22.87 -0.04 -13.38
C ILE A 363 22.65 -0.11 -14.90
N GLY A 364 23.40 -0.97 -15.57
CA GLY A 364 23.30 -1.15 -17.02
C GLY A 364 23.87 -2.49 -17.50
N PRO A 365 24.04 -2.69 -18.81
CA PRO A 365 23.80 -1.72 -19.89
C PRO A 365 22.37 -1.75 -20.47
N TYR A 366 21.54 -2.71 -20.09
CA TYR A 366 20.26 -2.97 -20.76
C TYR A 366 19.21 -1.89 -20.46
N GLY A 367 18.61 -1.34 -21.51
CA GLY A 367 17.49 -0.38 -21.40
C GLY A 367 16.12 -1.03 -21.23
N SER A 368 15.98 -2.32 -21.61
CA SER A 368 14.77 -3.13 -21.45
C SER A 368 14.99 -4.24 -20.44
N GLY A 369 13.91 -4.84 -19.94
CA GLY A 369 13.96 -5.90 -18.92
C GLY A 369 13.76 -5.37 -17.50
N GLN A 370 14.12 -6.16 -16.50
CA GLN A 370 13.90 -5.84 -15.09
C GLN A 370 15.17 -5.98 -14.26
N TYR A 371 15.57 -4.89 -13.60
CA TYR A 371 16.60 -4.90 -12.58
C TYR A 371 16.00 -5.12 -11.19
N SER A 372 16.72 -5.83 -10.33
CA SER A 372 16.34 -6.02 -8.92
C SER A 372 17.56 -6.01 -8.01
N PHE A 373 17.42 -5.42 -6.83
CA PHE A 373 18.31 -5.70 -5.71
C PHE A 373 17.91 -7.02 -5.06
N ILE A 374 18.89 -7.91 -4.89
CA ILE A 374 18.75 -9.18 -4.17
C ILE A 374 19.56 -9.07 -2.88
N PHE A 375 18.92 -9.19 -1.73
CA PHE A 375 19.53 -8.97 -0.42
C PHE A 375 19.92 -10.29 0.26
N ARG A 376 21.14 -10.32 0.80
CA ARG A 376 21.73 -11.49 1.50
C ARG A 376 21.55 -12.75 0.65
N ASP A 377 21.17 -13.88 1.25
CA ASP A 377 20.98 -15.19 0.60
C ASP A 377 19.68 -15.26 -0.21
N ALA A 378 19.44 -14.27 -1.08
CA ALA A 378 18.18 -14.10 -1.82
C ALA A 378 16.93 -14.00 -0.93
N SER A 379 17.08 -13.68 0.35
CA SER A 379 15.98 -13.52 1.29
C SER A 379 15.10 -12.31 0.96
N GLY A 380 15.67 -11.26 0.36
CA GLY A 380 14.97 -10.03 -0.05
C GLY A 380 15.12 -9.80 -1.55
N ARG A 381 14.06 -9.35 -2.22
CA ARG A 381 14.09 -8.90 -3.63
C ARG A 381 13.28 -7.62 -3.80
N VAL A 382 13.90 -6.59 -4.39
CA VAL A 382 13.24 -5.32 -4.70
C VAL A 382 13.54 -4.94 -6.14
N ASN A 383 12.52 -4.76 -6.96
CA ASN A 383 12.71 -4.31 -8.34
C ASN A 383 13.02 -2.81 -8.35
N VAL A 384 13.97 -2.42 -9.20
CA VAL A 384 14.44 -1.05 -9.33
C VAL A 384 14.55 -0.63 -10.78
N LEU A 385 14.54 0.68 -11.00
CA LEU A 385 14.91 1.26 -12.29
C LEU A 385 16.44 1.18 -12.49
N PRO A 386 16.93 1.25 -13.74
CA PRO A 386 18.36 1.24 -14.03
C PRO A 386 19.12 2.31 -13.23
N SER A 387 18.53 3.50 -13.07
CA SER A 387 19.08 4.56 -12.21
C SER A 387 18.04 5.04 -11.21
N GLY A 388 18.47 5.36 -10.00
CA GLY A 388 17.58 5.86 -8.97
C GLY A 388 18.31 6.29 -7.71
N ARG A 389 17.53 6.79 -6.74
CA ARG A 389 18.04 7.13 -5.42
C ARG A 389 16.98 6.86 -4.35
N TYR A 390 17.36 6.17 -3.29
CA TYR A 390 16.46 5.81 -2.20
C TYR A 390 17.05 6.27 -0.88
N ARG A 391 16.20 6.86 -0.04
CA ARG A 391 16.57 7.24 1.30
C ARG A 391 16.53 6.04 2.22
N VAL A 392 17.70 5.67 2.74
CA VAL A 392 17.86 4.60 3.71
C VAL A 392 18.84 5.05 4.77
N LEU A 393 18.47 4.86 6.03
CA LEU A 393 19.38 5.01 7.15
C LEU A 393 20.01 3.66 7.40
N LEU A 394 21.19 3.44 6.85
CA LEU A 394 21.97 2.23 7.13
C LEU A 394 22.60 2.37 8.52
N SER A 395 22.15 1.54 9.45
CA SER A 395 22.79 1.35 10.76
C SER A 395 23.89 0.28 10.72
N GLU A 396 23.82 -0.62 9.74
CA GLU A 396 24.72 -1.76 9.56
C GLU A 396 25.01 -1.95 8.06
N ASP A 397 26.00 -2.79 7.79
CA ASP A 397 26.38 -3.22 6.45
C ASP A 397 25.22 -3.96 5.77
N ALA A 398 24.89 -3.52 4.56
CA ALA A 398 23.89 -4.17 3.72
C ALA A 398 24.59 -4.98 2.62
N LEU A 399 24.49 -6.30 2.70
CA LEU A 399 24.96 -7.23 1.66
C LEU A 399 23.85 -7.43 0.61
N PHE A 400 24.16 -7.17 -0.65
CA PHE A 400 23.23 -7.32 -1.76
C PHE A 400 23.95 -7.62 -3.06
N ARG A 401 23.21 -7.95 -4.11
CA ARG A 401 23.69 -8.01 -5.49
C ARG A 401 22.62 -7.51 -6.45
N ILE A 402 23.02 -7.25 -7.69
CA ILE A 402 22.12 -6.89 -8.77
C ILE A 402 21.71 -8.15 -9.52
N ARG A 403 20.41 -8.28 -9.76
CA ARG A 403 19.83 -9.21 -10.73
C ARG A 403 19.30 -8.42 -11.92
N TYR A 404 19.54 -8.92 -13.12
CA TYR A 404 18.89 -8.48 -14.34
C TYR A 404 18.15 -9.65 -14.98
N GLU A 405 16.91 -9.43 -15.38
CA GLU A 405 16.10 -10.36 -16.16
C GLU A 405 15.75 -9.73 -17.51
N SER A 406 16.15 -10.40 -18.57
CA SER A 406 15.91 -9.97 -19.95
C SER A 406 14.47 -10.23 -20.37
N THR A 407 14.02 -9.51 -21.41
CA THR A 407 12.74 -9.77 -22.06
C THR A 407 12.68 -11.13 -22.78
N GLU A 408 13.85 -11.74 -23.03
CA GLU A 408 14.00 -13.06 -23.65
C GLU A 408 14.00 -14.19 -22.61
N GLY A 409 13.96 -13.87 -21.31
CA GLY A 409 13.86 -14.84 -20.22
C GLY A 409 15.18 -15.34 -19.63
N TRP A 410 16.34 -14.92 -20.14
CA TRP A 410 17.63 -15.19 -19.49
C TRP A 410 17.91 -14.18 -18.36
N ILE A 411 18.72 -14.59 -17.39
CA ILE A 411 19.00 -13.84 -16.15
C ILE A 411 20.52 -13.67 -15.98
N THR A 412 20.98 -12.56 -15.41
CA THR A 412 22.38 -12.40 -14.97
C THR A 412 22.48 -11.72 -13.61
N TYR A 413 23.59 -11.97 -12.90
CA TYR A 413 23.84 -11.46 -11.55
C TYR A 413 25.20 -10.80 -11.44
N SER A 414 25.27 -9.70 -10.71
CA SER A 414 26.56 -9.18 -10.22
C SER A 414 27.12 -10.08 -9.11
N PRO A 415 28.40 -9.96 -8.74
CA PRO A 415 28.86 -10.43 -7.43
C PRO A 415 28.10 -9.73 -6.30
N TYR A 416 28.27 -10.25 -5.09
CA TYR A 416 27.80 -9.57 -3.89
C TYR A 416 28.63 -8.31 -3.63
N PHE A 417 27.93 -7.25 -3.24
CA PHE A 417 28.47 -5.98 -2.80
C PHE A 417 27.99 -5.69 -1.38
N THR A 418 28.80 -4.94 -0.66
CA THR A 418 28.44 -4.41 0.66
C THR A 418 28.34 -2.90 0.56
N ILE A 419 27.20 -2.32 0.93
CA ILE A 419 27.13 -0.89 1.24
C ILE A 419 27.22 -0.75 2.75
N SER A 420 28.17 0.05 3.22
CA SER A 420 28.26 0.47 4.61
C SER A 420 28.32 1.98 4.71
N PRO A 421 28.05 2.56 5.91
CA PRO A 421 28.18 4.00 6.12
C PRO A 421 29.59 4.57 5.89
N SER A 422 30.62 3.72 5.90
CA SER A 422 32.02 4.10 5.75
C SER A 422 32.66 3.57 4.46
N ALA A 423 31.97 2.73 3.69
CA ALA A 423 32.52 2.13 2.47
C ALA A 423 32.60 3.16 1.33
N PRO A 424 33.61 3.05 0.45
CA PRO A 424 33.65 3.81 -0.79
C PRO A 424 32.49 3.41 -1.71
N ALA A 425 32.20 4.25 -2.70
CA ALA A 425 31.24 3.92 -3.76
C ALA A 425 31.63 2.61 -4.47
N VAL A 426 30.63 1.76 -4.73
CA VAL A 426 30.80 0.52 -5.49
C VAL A 426 30.76 0.88 -6.97
N THR A 427 31.88 0.68 -7.67
CA THR A 427 31.91 0.74 -9.14
C THR A 427 32.42 -0.61 -9.65
N TRP A 428 31.58 -1.29 -10.42
CA TRP A 428 31.88 -2.62 -10.96
C TRP A 428 31.32 -2.79 -12.36
N GLU A 429 32.08 -3.45 -13.20
CA GLU A 429 31.68 -3.87 -14.54
C GLU A 429 32.17 -5.30 -14.76
N ARG A 430 31.33 -6.14 -15.39
CA ARG A 430 31.73 -7.51 -15.71
C ARG A 430 32.90 -7.48 -16.70
N PRO A 431 34.04 -8.14 -16.40
CA PRO A 431 35.12 -8.25 -17.36
C PRO A 431 34.64 -8.94 -18.64
N HIS A 432 34.92 -8.34 -19.80
CA HIS A 432 34.75 -9.03 -21.08
C HIS A 432 35.72 -10.21 -21.12
N LYS A 433 35.19 -11.42 -21.31
CA LYS A 433 35.98 -12.64 -21.49
C LYS A 433 36.33 -12.84 -22.95
#